data_AF-A0A5B0SRW6-F1
#
_entry.id   AF-A0A5B0SRW6-F1
#
_cell.length_a   1.000
_cell.length_b   1.000
_cell.length_c   1.000
_cell.angle_alpha   90.00
_cell.angle_beta   90.00
_cell.angle_gamma   90.00
#
_symmetry.space_group_name_H-M   'P 1'
#
loop_
_entity.id
_entity.type
_entity.pdbx_description
1 polymer ?
#
loop_
_entity_poly.entity_id
_entity_poly.type
_entity_poly.pdbx_seq_one_letter_code
_entity_poly.pdbx_strand_id
1 'polypeptide(L)' 'LALSAIHHKDFDKGSIGLDESIRVQVSPAVNGSGRVGRLFWVFDGKSIALPMMRENYPKEGCVEWHRK' A
#
# COMPACT_ATOMS: atom_id res chain seq x y z
N LEU A 1 -10.16 -2.35 0.78
CA LEU A 1 -9.51 -1.04 0.57
C LEU A 1 -10.03 -0.44 -0.72
N ALA A 2 -10.41 0.84 -0.74
CA ALA A 2 -10.80 1.51 -1.97
C ALA A 2 -9.56 2.18 -2.58
N LEU A 3 -9.12 1.72 -3.74
CA LEU A 3 -7.93 2.21 -4.44
C LEU A 3 -8.30 2.59 -5.88
N SER A 4 -7.62 3.58 -6.44
CA SER A 4 -7.69 3.86 -7.88
C SER A 4 -7.17 2.66 -8.68
N ALA A 5 -7.58 2.50 -9.94
CA ALA A 5 -7.20 1.36 -10.79
C ALA A 5 -5.68 1.08 -10.86
N ILE A 6 -4.84 2.12 -10.85
CA ILE A 6 -3.38 1.98 -10.88
C ILE A 6 -2.88 1.34 -9.57
N HIS A 7 -3.12 2.01 -8.43
CA HIS A 7 -2.73 1.49 -7.13
C HIS A 7 -3.36 0.13 -6.80
N HIS A 8 -4.56 -0.17 -7.31
CA HIS A 8 -5.17 -1.49 -7.16
C HIS A 8 -4.32 -2.57 -7.81
N LYS A 9 -3.88 -2.36 -9.06
CA LYS A 9 -3.04 -3.32 -9.79
C LYS A 9 -1.68 -3.51 -9.11
N ASP A 10 -1.10 -2.45 -8.57
CA ASP A 10 0.20 -2.51 -7.90
C ASP A 10 0.10 -3.17 -6.52
N PHE A 11 -1.02 -2.98 -5.82
CA PHE A 11 -1.32 -3.66 -4.56
C PHE A 11 -1.53 -5.16 -4.76
N ASP A 12 -2.30 -5.57 -5.78
CA ASP A 12 -2.54 -6.98 -6.10
C ASP A 12 -1.25 -7.73 -6.50
N LYS A 13 -0.27 -7.02 -7.04
CA LYS A 13 1.03 -7.58 -7.44
C LYS A 13 2.06 -7.61 -6.33
N GLY A 14 1.75 -7.08 -5.15
CA GLY A 14 2.71 -6.94 -4.05
C GLY A 14 3.78 -5.88 -4.28
N SER A 15 3.59 -4.97 -5.24
CA SER A 15 4.48 -3.83 -5.45
C SER A 15 4.34 -2.80 -4.33
N ILE A 16 3.12 -2.65 -3.79
CA ILE A 16 2.81 -1.83 -2.62
C ILE A 16 1.95 -2.63 -1.64
N GLY A 17 2.12 -2.37 -0.35
CA GLY A 17 1.36 -2.99 0.74
C GLY A 17 1.15 -2.02 1.91
N LEU A 18 0.63 -2.54 3.02
CA LEU A 18 0.49 -1.80 4.28
C LEU A 18 1.22 -2.52 5.42
N ASP A 19 1.74 -1.77 6.38
CA ASP A 19 2.19 -2.30 7.67
C ASP A 19 1.07 -2.30 8.73
N GLU A 20 1.35 -2.85 9.90
CA GLU A 20 0.43 -2.93 11.05
C GLU A 20 0.02 -1.54 11.58
N SER A 21 0.82 -0.51 11.29
CA SER A 21 0.51 0.90 11.61
C SER A 21 -0.27 1.60 10.49
N ILE A 22 -0.74 0.86 9.49
CA ILE A 22 -1.48 1.35 8.33
C ILE A 22 -0.67 2.40 7.54
N ARG A 23 0.64 2.16 7.42
CA ARG A 23 1.56 2.91 6.55
C ARG A 23 1.87 2.12 5.30
N VAL A 24 2.06 2.84 4.18
CA VAL A 24 2.45 2.24 2.90
C VAL A 24 3.83 1.61 3.03
N GLN A 25 3.97 0.43 2.42
CA GLN A 25 5.24 -0.26 2.21
C GLN A 25 5.44 -0.44 0.72
N VAL A 26 6.57 0.00 0.17
CA VAL A 26 6.94 -0.26 -1.22
C VAL A 26 7.89 -1.43 -1.27
N SER A 27 7.57 -2.43 -2.10
CA SER A 27 8.42 -3.61 -2.22
C SER A 27 9.80 -3.24 -2.78
N PRO A 28 10.90 -3.81 -2.24
CA PRO A 28 12.23 -3.60 -2.78
C PRO A 28 12.39 -4.14 -4.20
N ALA A 29 11.50 -5.03 -4.64
CA ALA A 29 11.47 -5.53 -6.02
C ALA A 29 10.97 -4.48 -7.02
N VAL A 30 10.30 -3.40 -6.55
CA VAL A 30 9.89 -2.28 -7.39
C VAL A 30 11.13 -1.58 -7.93
N ASN A 31 11.30 -1.67 -9.25
CA ASN A 31 12.42 -1.10 -9.99
C ASN A 31 11.91 -0.19 -11.12
N GLY A 32 12.75 0.72 -11.60
CA GLY A 32 12.43 1.65 -12.68
C GLY A 32 13.15 2.99 -12.59
N SER A 33 13.02 3.82 -13.62
CA SER A 33 13.63 5.16 -13.67
C SER A 33 12.86 6.17 -12.81
N GLY A 34 13.34 7.43 -12.75
CA GLY A 34 12.87 8.47 -11.81
C GLY A 34 11.36 8.76 -11.75
N ARG A 35 10.55 8.28 -12.69
CA ARG A 35 9.08 8.34 -12.62
C ARG A 35 8.50 7.36 -11.59
N VAL A 36 9.07 6.15 -11.48
CA VAL A 36 8.65 5.13 -10.48
C VAL A 36 8.93 5.61 -9.07
N GLY A 37 10.10 6.22 -8.83
CA GLY A 37 10.43 6.77 -7.51
C GLY A 37 9.46 7.88 -7.05
N ARG A 38 8.98 8.72 -7.97
CA ARG A 38 7.98 9.76 -7.64
C ARG A 38 6.56 9.22 -7.47
N LEU A 39 6.23 8.08 -8.09
CA LEU A 39 4.92 7.45 -7.98
C LEU A 39 4.78 6.56 -6.74
N PHE A 40 5.85 5.88 -6.33
CA PHE A 40 5.80 4.89 -5.24
C PHE A 40 6.65 5.29 -4.04
N TRP A 41 7.96 5.54 -4.20
CA TRP A 41 8.85 5.76 -3.05
C TRP A 41 8.53 7.00 -2.24
N VAL A 42 7.92 8.03 -2.83
CA VAL A 42 7.46 9.20 -2.06
C VAL A 42 6.34 8.88 -1.07
N PHE A 43 5.71 7.72 -1.18
CA PHE A 43 4.66 7.26 -0.28
C PHE A 43 5.16 6.21 0.72
N ASP A 44 6.36 5.66 0.56
CA ASP A 44 6.90 4.67 1.48
C ASP A 44 6.95 5.22 2.91
N GLY A 45 6.43 4.45 3.86
CA GLY A 45 6.30 4.85 5.26
C GLY A 45 5.22 5.91 5.55
N LYS A 46 4.47 6.41 4.56
CA LYS A 46 3.37 7.36 4.81
C LYS A 46 2.10 6.64 5.24
N SER A 47 1.39 7.20 6.22
CA SER A 47 0.04 6.74 6.58
C SER A 47 -0.97 7.02 5.47
N ILE A 48 -1.92 6.12 5.28
CA ILE A 48 -3.06 6.36 4.39
C ILE A 48 -4.20 7.08 5.11
N ALA A 49 -5.07 7.73 4.34
CA ALA A 49 -6.34 8.18 4.85
C ALA A 49 -7.22 6.97 5.20
N LEU A 50 -7.76 6.97 6.41
CA LEU A 50 -8.67 5.92 6.88
C LEU A 50 -10.12 6.30 6.55
N PRO A 51 -10.99 5.31 6.29
CA PRO A 51 -12.41 5.59 6.15
C PRO A 51 -12.98 6.13 7.46
N MET A 52 -14.12 6.84 7.38
CA MET A 52 -14.76 7.39 8.59
C MET A 52 -15.25 6.29 9.54
N MET A 53 -15.75 5.18 8.98
CA MET A 53 -16.30 4.06 9.72
C MET A 53 -15.19 3.04 10.02
N ARG A 54 -15.02 2.68 11.29
CA ARG A 54 -13.97 1.74 11.74
C ARG A 54 -14.17 0.33 11.20
N GLU A 55 -15.40 -0.07 10.94
CA GLU A 55 -15.73 -1.40 10.40
C GLU A 55 -15.15 -1.61 8.98
N ASN A 56 -14.83 -0.50 8.30
CA ASN A 56 -14.23 -0.51 6.96
C ASN A 56 -12.70 -0.45 6.99
N TYR A 57 -12.08 -0.48 8.17
CA TYR A 57 -10.63 -0.49 8.27
C TYR A 57 -10.07 -1.79 7.67
N PRO A 58 -8.85 -1.77 7.13
CA PRO A 58 -8.14 -3.00 6.83
C PRO A 58 -8.12 -3.88 8.08
N LYS A 59 -8.62 -5.12 7.96
CA LYS A 59 -8.54 -6.09 9.04
C LYS A 59 -7.07 -6.47 9.25
N GLU A 60 -6.61 -6.47 10.48
CA GLU A 60 -5.22 -6.75 10.85
C GLU A 60 -4.68 -8.03 10.21
N GLY A 61 -5.41 -9.15 10.34
CA GLY A 61 -5.01 -10.42 9.72
C GLY A 61 -4.97 -10.41 8.17
N CYS A 62 -5.70 -9.50 7.51
CA CYS A 62 -5.59 -9.32 6.06
C CYS A 62 -4.35 -8.52 5.67
N VAL A 63 -3.92 -7.56 6.51
CA VAL A 63 -2.69 -6.78 6.31
C VAL A 63 -1.47 -7.69 6.50
N GLU A 64 -1.46 -8.48 7.58
CA GLU A 64 -0.39 -9.46 7.82
C GLU A 64 -0.29 -10.51 6.71
N TRP A 65 -1.43 -11.00 6.22
CA TRP A 65 -1.45 -11.97 5.12
C TRP A 65 -0.89 -11.39 3.83
N HIS A 66 -1.28 -10.17 3.46
CA HIS A 66 -0.85 -9.51 2.21
C HIS A 66 0.64 -9.15 2.21
N ARG A 67 1.25 -8.95 3.39
CA ARG A 67 2.68 -8.64 3.53
C ARG A 67 3.59 -9.85 3.30
N LYS A 68 3.11 -11.08 3.50
CA LYS A 68 3.89 -12.31 3.31
C LYS A 68 4.07 -12.64 1.83
#